data_AF-A0A938TA12-F1
#
_entry.id   AF-A0A938TA12-F1
#
_cell.length_a   1.000
_cell.length_b   1.000
_cell.length_c   1.000
_cell.angle_alpha   90.00
_cell.angle_beta   90.00
_cell.angle_gamma   90.00
#
_symmetry.space_group_name_H-M   'P 1'
#
loop_
_entity.id
_entity.type
_entity.pdbx_description
1 polymer ?
#
loop_
_entity_poly.entity_id
_entity_poly.type
_entity_poly.pdbx_seq_one_letter_code
_entity_poly.pdbx_strand_id
1 'polypeptide(L)'
;MVRETRARESVGHQARLGTGLHMTETNRMPTVGGVSRVGDAFMALLEGRRSTRMFKDEPVPRELLERMVRAATLLPTACNRQLWHFVAVTDPTLKTKLSRLSDAQQSYLYDAPVLLAVFYDTSLETRNPCNTAEVTVGIAIGGLLLAAEAHGLGAIYLGGIRRPTGIGKALGAPPFLRCFGLVCVGWRDDDPPAPNHRPVPEVLEFDGCSRSRPRFHADIRPHLWSLVQTADFRDKLLWYKGVHIDGKTLHVDPDSRSSPVFQFMTGRLGMMLARHDHPKILDVLSFNGDVVYQLLNTAGRQAETVYAYDLTPGIARYIQERFGRLSPPGHVACIVNAGADRVAIPLPDGHVQAISCYERLEHFEDPLPLLREMRRVLATGGRALILVSNRFYPHLYRYRRMREKNYALGRNWNRGPERKFEPAQIERLLEQAGFRVTEALGLQPVFLKCAALVAGMCRKIGMHGRADRVSDWAGQRFVVRGGFRKYSSVLVYEVE
;
A
#
# COMPACT_ATOMS: atom_id res chain seq x y z
N MET A 1 -47.38 2.81 -76.49
CA MET A 1 -46.91 1.42 -76.57
C MET A 1 -46.87 0.82 -75.16
N VAL A 2 -47.88 0.00 -74.85
CA VAL A 2 -47.82 -1.28 -74.09
C VAL A 2 -47.27 -1.19 -72.65
N ARG A 3 -48.11 -1.23 -71.60
CA ARG A 3 -48.65 -2.43 -70.89
C ARG A 3 -47.53 -3.29 -70.29
N GLU A 4 -47.58 -3.90 -69.10
CA GLU A 4 -48.62 -4.22 -68.13
C GLU A 4 -47.88 -4.79 -66.91
N THR A 5 -48.44 -4.56 -65.73
CA THR A 5 -48.68 -5.53 -64.65
C THR A 5 -47.90 -6.86 -64.66
N ARG A 6 -47.23 -7.17 -63.55
CA ARG A 6 -47.35 -8.50 -62.91
C ARG A 6 -46.92 -8.48 -61.45
N ALA A 7 -47.91 -8.48 -60.58
CA ALA A 7 -47.82 -9.09 -59.27
C ALA A 7 -47.71 -10.63 -59.44
N ARG A 8 -46.85 -11.26 -58.65
CA ARG A 8 -46.98 -12.66 -58.27
C ARG A 8 -46.63 -12.78 -56.78
N GLU A 9 -47.67 -13.04 -56.01
CA GLU A 9 -47.57 -13.65 -54.68
C GLU A 9 -47.02 -15.08 -54.82
N SER A 10 -46.12 -15.46 -53.90
CA SER A 10 -45.91 -16.86 -53.54
C SER A 10 -45.54 -16.94 -52.05
N VAL A 11 -46.59 -17.10 -51.25
CA VAL A 11 -46.76 -18.04 -50.13
C VAL A 11 -45.46 -18.62 -49.50
N GLY A 12 -45.21 -18.20 -48.26
CA GLY A 12 -45.11 -19.10 -47.10
C GLY A 12 -43.80 -19.85 -46.82
N HIS A 13 -42.97 -19.28 -45.93
CA HIS A 13 -42.55 -19.97 -44.70
C HIS A 13 -42.01 -18.98 -43.65
N GLN A 14 -42.90 -18.52 -42.76
CA GLN A 14 -42.50 -17.92 -41.49
C GLN A 14 -41.99 -19.02 -40.57
N ALA A 15 -40.67 -19.13 -40.41
CA ALA A 15 -40.10 -19.75 -39.23
C ALA A 15 -40.11 -18.71 -38.10
N ARG A 16 -41.01 -18.93 -37.14
CA ARG A 16 -41.12 -18.15 -35.90
C ARG A 16 -39.83 -18.26 -35.10
N LEU A 17 -39.15 -17.13 -34.88
CA LEU A 17 -38.31 -16.92 -33.71
C LEU A 17 -38.89 -15.73 -32.96
N GLY A 18 -39.72 -16.06 -31.97
CA GLY A 18 -40.23 -15.10 -31.01
C GLY A 18 -39.09 -14.60 -30.13
N THR A 19 -38.97 -13.29 -30.02
CA THR A 19 -39.04 -12.49 -28.78
C THR A 19 -38.88 -11.03 -29.19
N GLY A 20 -39.93 -10.47 -29.78
CA GLY A 20 -40.07 -9.02 -29.88
C GLY A 20 -40.53 -8.49 -28.54
N LEU A 21 -39.61 -7.96 -27.74
CA LEU A 21 -39.97 -7.05 -26.64
C LEU A 21 -40.43 -5.75 -27.29
N HIS A 22 -41.74 -5.66 -27.56
CA HIS A 22 -42.39 -4.38 -27.83
C HIS A 22 -42.17 -3.49 -26.60
N MET A 23 -41.34 -2.46 -26.78
CA MET A 23 -41.07 -1.43 -25.79
C MET A 23 -42.32 -0.57 -25.61
N THR A 24 -43.11 -0.84 -24.56
CA THR A 24 -44.19 0.03 -24.11
C THR A 24 -43.66 1.08 -23.12
N GLU A 25 -44.32 2.24 -23.08
CA GLU A 25 -44.04 3.46 -22.29
C GLU A 25 -44.03 3.29 -20.74
N THR A 26 -43.70 2.11 -20.21
CA THR A 26 -43.76 1.80 -18.78
C THR A 26 -42.36 1.50 -18.23
N ASN A 27 -41.52 2.52 -18.13
CA ASN A 27 -40.32 2.43 -17.28
C ASN A 27 -40.11 3.63 -16.35
N ARG A 28 -41.05 4.58 -16.29
CA ARG A 28 -41.16 5.47 -15.13
C ARG A 28 -41.94 4.74 -14.05
N MET A 29 -41.20 4.04 -13.19
CA MET A 29 -41.75 3.31 -12.05
C MET A 29 -42.41 4.30 -11.07
N PRO A 30 -43.62 4.00 -10.55
CA PRO A 30 -44.31 4.89 -9.63
C PRO A 30 -43.52 5.04 -8.32
N THR A 31 -43.18 6.27 -7.97
CA THR A 31 -42.63 6.63 -6.66
C THR A 31 -43.77 6.91 -5.70
N VAL A 32 -44.02 6.01 -4.75
CA VAL A 32 -44.87 6.33 -3.59
C VAL A 32 -43.95 6.97 -2.55
N GLY A 33 -44.14 8.27 -2.27
CA GLY A 33 -43.34 8.99 -1.26
C GLY A 33 -41.89 9.32 -1.66
N GLY A 34 -41.53 9.22 -2.95
CA GLY A 34 -40.21 9.62 -3.45
C GLY A 34 -39.09 8.58 -3.31
N VAL A 35 -39.36 7.40 -2.74
CA VAL A 35 -38.38 6.32 -2.59
C VAL A 35 -38.94 5.05 -3.22
N SER A 36 -38.21 4.47 -4.17
CA SER A 36 -38.55 3.17 -4.76
C SER A 36 -37.69 2.08 -4.11
N ARG A 37 -38.21 0.85 -3.96
CA ARG A 37 -37.43 -0.31 -3.49
C ARG A 37 -36.12 -0.52 -4.26
N VAL A 38 -36.10 -0.12 -5.54
CA VAL A 38 -34.92 -0.13 -6.39
C VAL A 38 -33.91 0.93 -5.94
N GLY A 39 -34.39 2.12 -5.56
CA GLY A 39 -33.56 3.19 -4.99
C GLY A 39 -32.89 2.75 -3.69
N ASP A 40 -33.62 2.13 -2.77
CA ASP A 40 -33.04 1.62 -1.52
C ASP A 40 -32.01 0.51 -1.77
N ALA A 41 -32.33 -0.45 -2.64
CA ALA A 41 -31.40 -1.50 -3.02
C ALA A 41 -30.13 -0.95 -3.70
N PHE A 42 -30.28 0.09 -4.53
CA PHE A 42 -29.16 0.75 -5.18
C PHE A 42 -28.27 1.49 -4.17
N MET A 43 -28.87 2.20 -3.21
CA MET A 43 -28.11 2.85 -2.14
C MET A 43 -27.40 1.81 -1.26
N ALA A 44 -28.07 0.73 -0.88
CA ALA A 44 -27.47 -0.37 -0.13
C ALA A 44 -26.27 -1.00 -0.88
N LEU A 45 -26.35 -1.13 -2.21
CA LEU A 45 -25.24 -1.60 -3.05
C LEU A 45 -24.04 -0.63 -3.00
N LEU A 46 -24.29 0.67 -3.16
CA LEU A 46 -23.26 1.70 -3.11
C LEU A 46 -22.58 1.76 -1.72
N GLU A 47 -23.40 1.72 -0.67
CA GLU A 47 -22.98 1.74 0.74
C GLU A 47 -22.31 0.45 1.17
N GLY A 48 -22.64 -0.69 0.55
CA GLY A 48 -22.02 -1.99 0.80
C GLY A 48 -20.68 -2.16 0.09
N ARG A 49 -20.50 -1.56 -1.08
CA ARG A 49 -19.30 -1.76 -1.92
C ARG A 49 -18.00 -1.45 -1.19
N ARG A 50 -17.10 -2.45 -1.14
CA ARG A 50 -15.72 -2.30 -0.64
C ARG A 50 -14.70 -2.72 -1.68
N SER A 51 -13.48 -2.22 -1.56
CA SER A 51 -12.35 -2.74 -2.35
C SER A 51 -11.83 -4.01 -1.70
N THR A 52 -12.00 -5.15 -2.36
CA THR A 52 -11.52 -6.46 -1.91
C THR A 52 -10.04 -6.60 -2.15
N ARG A 53 -9.31 -7.06 -1.13
CA ARG A 53 -7.86 -7.33 -1.19
C ARG A 53 -7.52 -8.74 -0.74
N MET A 54 -8.50 -9.54 -0.29
CA MET A 54 -8.34 -10.97 -0.03
C MET A 54 -9.39 -11.73 -0.82
N PHE A 55 -8.94 -12.75 -1.55
CA PHE A 55 -9.78 -13.53 -2.45
C PHE A 55 -9.66 -15.01 -2.11
N LYS A 56 -10.79 -15.72 -2.09
CA LYS A 56 -10.79 -17.18 -1.96
C LYS A 56 -10.15 -17.82 -3.19
N ASP A 57 -9.63 -19.03 -3.03
CA ASP A 57 -9.12 -19.86 -4.14
C ASP A 57 -10.23 -20.53 -4.96
N GLU A 58 -11.36 -19.85 -5.10
CA GLU A 58 -12.51 -20.32 -5.84
C GLU A 58 -12.52 -19.62 -7.21
N PRO A 59 -12.64 -20.37 -8.33
CA PRO A 59 -12.72 -19.76 -9.64
C PRO A 59 -13.99 -18.92 -9.79
N VAL A 60 -13.91 -17.84 -10.57
CA VAL A 60 -15.09 -17.03 -10.92
C VAL A 60 -15.73 -17.63 -12.17
N PRO A 61 -17.03 -18.02 -12.14
CA PRO A 61 -17.74 -18.48 -13.32
C PRO A 61 -17.71 -17.45 -14.45
N ARG A 62 -17.54 -17.92 -15.69
CA ARG A 62 -17.45 -17.08 -16.88
C ARG A 62 -18.68 -16.19 -17.04
N GLU A 63 -19.85 -16.74 -16.72
CA GLU A 63 -21.15 -16.07 -16.84
C GLU A 63 -21.23 -14.84 -15.92
N LEU A 64 -20.60 -14.89 -14.74
CA LEU A 64 -20.54 -13.73 -13.84
C LEU A 64 -19.61 -12.65 -14.38
N LEU A 65 -18.47 -13.02 -14.98
CA LEU A 65 -17.57 -12.07 -15.64
C LEU A 65 -18.26 -11.38 -16.83
N GLU A 66 -19.00 -12.14 -17.64
CA GLU A 66 -19.77 -11.60 -18.76
C GLU A 66 -20.89 -10.68 -18.28
N ARG A 67 -21.58 -11.00 -17.17
CA ARG A 67 -22.57 -10.12 -16.54
C ARG A 67 -21.95 -8.82 -16.03
N MET A 68 -20.78 -8.88 -15.40
CA MET A 68 -20.04 -7.71 -14.95
C MET A 68 -19.68 -6.81 -16.14
N VAL A 69 -19.08 -7.38 -17.18
CA VAL A 69 -18.70 -6.64 -18.40
C VAL A 69 -19.94 -6.07 -19.08
N ARG A 70 -21.06 -6.82 -19.14
CA ARG A 70 -22.33 -6.33 -19.66
C ARG A 70 -22.86 -5.12 -18.88
N ALA A 71 -22.74 -5.10 -17.56
CA ALA A 71 -23.11 -3.92 -16.79
C ALA A 71 -22.26 -2.69 -17.18
N ALA A 72 -20.96 -2.89 -17.44
CA ALA A 72 -20.06 -1.85 -17.92
C ALA A 72 -20.47 -1.32 -19.31
N THR A 73 -20.88 -2.20 -20.22
CA THR A 73 -21.26 -1.82 -21.59
C THR A 73 -22.59 -1.08 -21.66
N LEU A 74 -23.44 -1.19 -20.64
CA LEU A 74 -24.71 -0.47 -20.53
C LEU A 74 -24.55 0.97 -20.04
N LEU A 75 -23.36 1.36 -19.56
CA LEU A 75 -23.12 2.69 -19.02
C LEU A 75 -22.89 3.76 -20.10
N PRO A 76 -23.20 5.04 -19.81
CA PRO A 76 -23.19 6.10 -20.81
C PRO A 76 -21.79 6.49 -21.23
N THR A 77 -21.58 6.65 -22.53
CA THR A 77 -20.25 6.98 -23.08
C THR A 77 -20.33 8.07 -24.13
N ALA A 78 -19.25 8.87 -24.23
CA ALA A 78 -19.25 10.05 -25.07
C ALA A 78 -19.55 9.68 -26.52
N CYS A 79 -20.62 10.27 -27.07
CA CYS A 79 -21.13 9.97 -28.42
C CYS A 79 -21.38 8.47 -28.67
N ASN A 80 -21.66 7.68 -27.63
CA ASN A 80 -21.82 6.23 -27.68
C ASN A 80 -20.63 5.47 -28.33
N ARG A 81 -19.41 6.00 -28.20
CA ARG A 81 -18.24 5.51 -28.96
C ARG A 81 -17.70 4.15 -28.54
N GLN A 82 -18.04 3.66 -27.35
CA GLN A 82 -17.68 2.27 -27.00
C GLN A 82 -16.18 1.98 -27.00
N LEU A 83 -15.38 2.95 -26.55
CA LEU A 83 -13.91 2.97 -26.63
C LEU A 83 -13.20 2.03 -25.65
N TRP A 84 -13.92 1.24 -24.85
CA TRP A 84 -13.32 0.34 -23.88
C TRP A 84 -13.15 -1.06 -24.47
N HIS A 85 -12.10 -1.73 -24.05
CA HIS A 85 -11.89 -3.15 -24.32
C HIS A 85 -11.45 -3.85 -23.03
N PHE A 86 -11.82 -5.12 -22.86
CA PHE A 86 -11.55 -5.88 -21.64
C PHE A 86 -10.90 -7.21 -21.97
N VAL A 87 -9.86 -7.56 -21.21
CA VAL A 87 -9.19 -8.86 -21.32
C VAL A 87 -9.19 -9.51 -19.94
N ALA A 88 -9.94 -10.60 -19.78
CA ALA A 88 -9.96 -11.39 -18.55
C ALA A 88 -8.80 -12.39 -18.56
N VAL A 89 -7.95 -12.33 -17.53
CA VAL A 89 -6.76 -13.17 -17.41
C VAL A 89 -6.93 -14.10 -16.21
N THR A 90 -7.05 -15.40 -16.48
CA THR A 90 -7.17 -16.46 -15.47
C THR A 90 -5.93 -17.35 -15.39
N ASP A 91 -5.11 -17.39 -16.44
CA ASP A 91 -3.86 -18.17 -16.50
C ASP A 91 -2.88 -17.74 -15.39
N PRO A 92 -2.48 -18.64 -14.47
CA PRO A 92 -1.60 -18.30 -13.35
C PRO A 92 -0.24 -17.73 -13.76
N THR A 93 0.34 -18.22 -14.87
CA THR A 93 1.63 -17.76 -15.37
C THR A 93 1.54 -16.32 -15.86
N LEU A 94 0.51 -16.01 -16.64
CA LEU A 94 0.24 -14.68 -17.15
C LEU A 94 -0.14 -13.72 -16.04
N LYS A 95 -0.98 -14.13 -15.07
CA LYS A 95 -1.28 -13.31 -13.87
C LYS A 95 -0.01 -12.93 -13.12
N THR A 96 0.88 -13.89 -12.89
CA THR A 96 2.18 -13.64 -12.22
C THR A 96 3.03 -12.63 -13.02
N LYS A 97 3.06 -12.77 -14.35
CA LYS A 97 3.77 -11.83 -15.24
C LYS A 97 3.17 -10.42 -15.17
N LEU A 98 1.85 -10.28 -15.26
CA LEU A 98 1.17 -8.99 -15.19
C LEU A 98 1.35 -8.31 -13.82
N SER A 99 1.29 -9.10 -12.75
CA SER A 99 1.49 -8.63 -11.38
C SER A 99 2.90 -8.03 -11.22
N ARG A 100 3.94 -8.70 -11.73
CA ARG A 100 5.31 -8.16 -11.76
C ARG A 100 5.43 -6.88 -12.59
N LEU A 101 4.75 -6.82 -13.73
CA LEU A 101 4.78 -5.64 -14.63
C LEU A 101 4.03 -4.43 -14.06
N SER A 102 3.05 -4.66 -13.18
CA SER A 102 2.26 -3.59 -12.59
C SER A 102 3.09 -2.63 -11.72
N ASP A 103 4.24 -3.10 -11.21
CA ASP A 103 5.11 -2.40 -10.25
C ASP A 103 4.33 -1.89 -9.01
N ALA A 104 3.14 -2.44 -8.77
CA ALA A 104 2.23 -1.98 -7.72
C ALA A 104 2.59 -2.57 -6.34
N GLN A 105 3.40 -3.64 -6.30
CA GLN A 105 3.81 -4.36 -5.09
C GLN A 105 2.61 -4.78 -4.21
N GLN A 106 1.55 -5.29 -4.85
CA GLN A 106 0.32 -5.71 -4.16
C GLN A 106 0.13 -7.22 -4.31
N SER A 107 0.04 -7.96 -3.20
CA SER A 107 -0.09 -9.43 -3.22
C SER A 107 -1.39 -9.90 -3.87
N TYR A 108 -2.47 -9.16 -3.68
CA TYR A 108 -3.79 -9.50 -4.21
C TYR A 108 -3.90 -9.53 -5.75
N LEU A 109 -2.88 -9.06 -6.48
CA LEU A 109 -2.78 -9.28 -7.93
C LEU A 109 -2.42 -10.73 -8.29
N TYR A 110 -1.66 -11.41 -7.43
CA TYR A 110 -1.29 -12.81 -7.62
C TYR A 110 -2.45 -13.73 -7.22
N ASP A 111 -3.15 -13.36 -6.16
CA ASP A 111 -4.16 -14.21 -5.53
C ASP A 111 -5.53 -14.13 -6.21
N ALA A 112 -5.88 -12.98 -6.77
CA ALA A 112 -7.17 -12.80 -7.44
C ALA A 112 -7.38 -13.90 -8.50
N PRO A 113 -8.51 -14.63 -8.46
CA PRO A 113 -8.85 -15.62 -9.49
C PRO A 113 -8.75 -15.05 -10.90
N VAL A 114 -9.17 -13.79 -11.08
CA VAL A 114 -9.17 -13.09 -12.37
C VAL A 114 -8.48 -11.73 -12.26
N LEU A 115 -7.60 -11.43 -13.22
CA LEU A 115 -7.15 -10.07 -13.52
C LEU A 115 -7.83 -9.58 -14.80
N LEU A 116 -8.76 -8.63 -14.66
CA LEU A 116 -9.43 -8.00 -15.79
C LEU A 116 -8.65 -6.75 -16.22
N ALA A 117 -7.91 -6.85 -17.32
CA ALA A 117 -7.23 -5.70 -17.91
C ALA A 117 -8.23 -4.83 -18.69
N VAL A 118 -8.25 -3.55 -18.36
CA VAL A 118 -9.14 -2.56 -18.97
C VAL A 118 -8.34 -1.69 -19.92
N PHE A 119 -8.79 -1.59 -21.17
CA PHE A 119 -8.15 -0.87 -22.25
C PHE A 119 -9.02 0.28 -22.76
N TYR A 120 -8.35 1.25 -23.37
CA TYR A 120 -8.93 2.33 -24.15
C TYR A 120 -8.45 2.25 -25.60
N ASP A 121 -9.38 2.28 -26.54
CA ASP A 121 -9.12 2.30 -27.98
C ASP A 121 -8.90 3.73 -28.48
N THR A 122 -7.66 4.02 -28.87
CA THR A 122 -7.28 5.33 -29.41
C THR A 122 -7.57 5.48 -30.91
N SER A 123 -7.90 4.41 -31.63
CA SER A 123 -8.19 4.49 -33.08
C SER A 123 -9.53 5.18 -33.37
N LEU A 124 -10.45 5.06 -32.43
CA LEU A 124 -11.81 5.63 -32.49
C LEU A 124 -11.89 6.99 -31.76
N GLU A 125 -10.75 7.51 -31.31
CA GLU A 125 -10.65 8.81 -30.66
C GLU A 125 -10.66 9.94 -31.69
N THR A 126 -11.70 10.77 -31.68
CA THR A 126 -11.64 12.07 -32.35
C THR A 126 -10.89 13.04 -31.44
N ARG A 127 -9.99 13.89 -31.96
CA ARG A 127 -9.21 14.93 -31.24
C ARG A 127 -10.06 16.02 -30.54
N ASN A 128 -11.01 15.64 -29.71
CA ASN A 128 -11.84 16.55 -28.93
C ASN A 128 -11.24 16.65 -27.52
N PRO A 129 -10.92 17.85 -27.00
CA PRO A 129 -10.25 18.05 -25.71
C PRO A 129 -10.99 17.57 -24.45
N CYS A 130 -12.11 16.85 -24.57
CA CYS A 130 -12.97 16.47 -23.45
C CYS A 130 -12.47 15.31 -22.55
N ASN A 131 -11.19 14.92 -22.58
CA ASN A 131 -10.64 13.78 -21.80
C ASN A 131 -11.56 12.54 -21.83
N THR A 132 -12.06 12.17 -23.01
CA THR A 132 -13.10 11.13 -23.14
C THR A 132 -12.64 9.77 -22.65
N ALA A 133 -11.35 9.47 -22.73
CA ALA A 133 -10.78 8.18 -22.34
C ALA A 133 -10.96 7.86 -20.86
N GLU A 134 -10.45 8.74 -19.99
CA GLU A 134 -10.45 8.54 -18.53
C GLU A 134 -11.87 8.53 -17.97
N VAL A 135 -12.73 9.43 -18.45
CA VAL A 135 -14.13 9.50 -18.02
C VAL A 135 -14.90 8.25 -18.47
N THR A 136 -14.78 7.88 -19.73
CA THR A 136 -15.49 6.72 -20.30
C THR A 136 -15.08 5.42 -19.62
N VAL A 137 -13.77 5.19 -19.49
CA VAL A 137 -13.24 3.98 -18.84
C VAL A 137 -13.52 4.01 -17.33
N GLY A 138 -13.46 5.18 -16.70
CA GLY A 138 -13.79 5.35 -15.28
C GLY A 138 -15.25 5.00 -14.97
N ILE A 139 -16.18 5.43 -15.81
CA ILE A 139 -17.60 5.05 -15.73
C ILE A 139 -17.75 3.53 -15.87
N ALA A 140 -17.14 2.93 -16.90
CA ALA A 140 -17.20 1.49 -17.13
C ALA A 140 -16.63 0.68 -15.95
N ILE A 141 -15.50 1.10 -15.39
CA ILE A 141 -14.92 0.51 -14.17
C ILE A 141 -15.88 0.65 -12.99
N GLY A 142 -16.51 1.80 -12.82
CA GLY A 142 -17.53 2.00 -11.78
C GLY A 142 -18.66 0.97 -11.88
N GLY A 143 -19.20 0.75 -13.08
CA GLY A 143 -20.21 -0.28 -13.35
C GLY A 143 -19.72 -1.69 -13.05
N LEU A 144 -18.50 -2.04 -13.49
CA LEU A 144 -17.88 -3.33 -13.20
C LEU A 144 -17.82 -3.62 -11.69
N LEU A 145 -17.38 -2.64 -10.90
CA LEU A 145 -17.22 -2.80 -9.46
C LEU A 145 -18.58 -2.95 -8.75
N LEU A 146 -19.61 -2.25 -9.19
CA LEU A 146 -20.96 -2.39 -8.64
C LEU A 146 -21.63 -3.71 -9.06
N ALA A 147 -21.40 -4.15 -10.29
CA ALA A 147 -21.89 -5.44 -10.75
C ALA A 147 -21.22 -6.62 -10.03
N ALA A 148 -19.93 -6.51 -9.71
CA ALA A 148 -19.25 -7.47 -8.85
C ALA A 148 -19.95 -7.58 -7.48
N GLU A 149 -20.16 -6.44 -6.82
CA GLU A 149 -20.84 -6.36 -5.52
C GLU A 149 -22.24 -6.97 -5.57
N ALA A 150 -23.03 -6.65 -6.61
CA ALA A 150 -24.39 -7.15 -6.79
C ALA A 150 -24.46 -8.68 -6.99
N HIS A 151 -23.36 -9.30 -7.42
CA HIS A 151 -23.23 -10.74 -7.58
C HIS A 151 -22.48 -11.42 -6.42
N GLY A 152 -22.20 -10.69 -5.33
CA GLY A 152 -21.46 -11.21 -4.17
C GLY A 152 -19.96 -11.41 -4.41
N LEU A 153 -19.44 -10.90 -5.53
CA LEU A 153 -18.01 -10.92 -5.84
C LEU A 153 -17.31 -9.74 -5.17
N GLY A 154 -16.05 -9.96 -4.86
CA GLY A 154 -15.11 -8.92 -4.48
C GLY A 154 -14.38 -8.36 -5.70
N ALA A 155 -14.14 -7.05 -5.71
CA ALA A 155 -13.34 -6.42 -6.76
C ALA A 155 -12.56 -5.19 -6.27
N ILE A 156 -11.43 -4.92 -6.92
CA ILE A 156 -10.62 -3.71 -6.72
C ILE A 156 -9.99 -3.26 -8.02
N TYR A 157 -10.12 -1.96 -8.33
CA TYR A 157 -9.41 -1.31 -9.43
C TYR A 157 -8.02 -0.83 -9.00
N LEU A 158 -7.02 -1.09 -9.84
CA LEU A 158 -5.65 -0.64 -9.68
C LEU A 158 -5.31 0.45 -10.70
N GLY A 159 -5.45 1.71 -10.29
CA GLY A 159 -5.03 2.88 -11.07
C GLY A 159 -3.58 3.33 -10.83
N GLY A 160 -2.89 2.74 -9.84
CA GLY A 160 -1.51 3.10 -9.46
C GLY A 160 -0.43 2.43 -10.30
N ILE A 161 -0.76 1.86 -11.46
CA ILE A 161 0.18 1.09 -12.27
C ILE A 161 1.18 2.03 -12.94
N ARG A 162 2.46 1.86 -12.63
CA ARG A 162 3.52 2.76 -13.13
C ARG A 162 3.88 2.51 -14.59
N ARG A 163 3.71 1.27 -15.08
CA ARG A 163 4.09 0.85 -16.44
C ARG A 163 2.96 0.10 -17.17
N PRO A 164 1.80 0.74 -17.40
CA PRO A 164 0.62 0.07 -17.98
C PRO A 164 0.87 -0.42 -19.43
N THR A 165 1.79 0.20 -20.16
CA THR A 165 2.17 -0.24 -21.51
C THR A 165 2.83 -1.62 -21.53
N GLY A 166 3.54 -2.01 -20.47
CA GLY A 166 4.15 -3.34 -20.35
C GLY A 166 3.09 -4.43 -20.24
N ILE A 167 1.98 -4.15 -19.55
CA ILE A 167 0.83 -5.06 -19.42
C ILE A 167 0.19 -5.29 -20.80
N GLY A 168 -0.08 -4.21 -21.56
CA GLY A 168 -0.65 -4.33 -22.91
C GLY A 168 0.21 -5.21 -23.83
N LYS A 169 1.53 -4.98 -23.87
CA LYS A 169 2.47 -5.82 -24.64
C LYS A 169 2.45 -7.28 -24.19
N ALA A 170 2.42 -7.54 -22.88
CA ALA A 170 2.39 -8.89 -22.34
C ALA A 170 1.11 -9.66 -22.71
N LEU A 171 0.01 -8.94 -22.95
CA LEU A 171 -1.27 -9.46 -23.43
C LEU A 171 -1.39 -9.52 -24.96
N GLY A 172 -0.35 -9.11 -25.70
CA GLY A 172 -0.42 -9.03 -27.16
C GLY A 172 -1.36 -7.94 -27.68
N ALA A 173 -1.70 -6.95 -26.85
CA ALA A 173 -2.58 -5.86 -27.27
C ALA A 173 -1.89 -4.99 -28.35
N PRO A 174 -2.60 -4.60 -29.42
CA PRO A 174 -2.06 -3.72 -30.44
C PRO A 174 -1.80 -2.31 -29.87
N PRO A 175 -0.92 -1.50 -30.51
CA PRO A 175 -0.51 -0.19 -29.97
C PRO A 175 -1.65 0.80 -29.74
N PHE A 176 -2.76 0.68 -30.47
CA PHE A 176 -3.94 1.54 -30.33
C PHE A 176 -4.83 1.17 -29.13
N LEU A 177 -4.69 -0.05 -28.57
CA LEU A 177 -5.34 -0.43 -27.32
C LEU A 177 -4.42 -0.10 -26.15
N ARG A 178 -4.63 1.07 -25.55
CA ARG A 178 -3.87 1.53 -24.39
C ARG A 178 -4.45 0.93 -23.11
N CYS A 179 -3.65 0.15 -22.40
CA CYS A 179 -4.03 -0.36 -21.07
C CYS A 179 -4.22 0.81 -20.10
N PHE A 180 -5.38 0.85 -19.46
CA PHE A 180 -5.77 1.85 -18.47
C PHE A 180 -5.49 1.39 -17.03
N GLY A 181 -5.68 0.09 -16.77
CA GLY A 181 -5.41 -0.50 -15.48
C GLY A 181 -5.86 -1.95 -15.39
N LEU A 182 -5.78 -2.50 -14.18
CA LEU A 182 -6.27 -3.85 -13.86
C LEU A 182 -7.41 -3.75 -12.85
N VAL A 183 -8.36 -4.68 -12.94
CA VAL A 183 -9.35 -4.94 -11.90
C VAL A 183 -9.16 -6.39 -11.42
N CYS A 184 -8.86 -6.57 -10.14
CA CYS A 184 -8.89 -7.90 -9.54
C CYS A 184 -10.35 -8.30 -9.28
N VAL A 185 -10.71 -9.55 -9.57
CA VAL A 185 -12.05 -10.10 -9.36
C VAL A 185 -11.95 -11.50 -8.76
N GLY A 186 -12.78 -11.78 -7.75
CA GLY A 186 -12.84 -13.07 -7.06
C GLY A 186 -13.92 -13.09 -5.99
N TRP A 187 -14.05 -14.21 -5.28
CA TRP A 187 -14.91 -14.31 -4.10
C TRP A 187 -14.23 -13.63 -2.92
N ARG A 188 -14.98 -12.80 -2.18
CA ARG A 188 -14.45 -12.09 -1.00
C ARG A 188 -13.99 -13.08 0.06
N ASP A 189 -12.79 -12.87 0.56
CA ASP A 189 -12.25 -13.50 1.77
C ASP A 189 -11.84 -12.45 2.81
N ASP A 190 -12.30 -11.22 2.63
CA ASP A 190 -12.15 -10.11 3.56
C ASP A 190 -13.49 -9.52 3.99
N ASP A 191 -13.50 -8.90 5.16
CA ASP A 191 -14.60 -8.05 5.63
C ASP A 191 -14.05 -6.65 5.98
N PRO A 192 -13.75 -5.82 4.96
CA PRO A 192 -13.09 -4.56 5.21
C PRO A 192 -14.06 -3.48 5.69
N PRO A 193 -13.60 -2.58 6.59
CA PRO A 193 -14.45 -1.53 7.12
C PRO A 193 -14.95 -0.60 6.01
N ALA A 194 -16.11 0.00 6.25
CA ALA A 194 -16.69 0.99 5.36
C ALA A 194 -15.73 2.14 5.07
N PRO A 195 -15.53 2.53 3.80
CA PRO A 195 -14.76 3.72 3.50
C PRO A 195 -15.49 4.95 4.03
N ASN A 196 -14.75 5.86 4.67
CA ASN A 196 -15.31 7.14 5.07
C ASN A 196 -15.57 8.01 3.83
N HIS A 197 -16.81 8.48 3.71
CA HIS A 197 -17.25 9.43 2.70
C HIS A 197 -17.38 10.82 3.31
N ARG A 198 -17.09 11.85 2.52
CA ARG A 198 -17.38 13.23 2.95
C ARG A 198 -18.89 13.44 2.99
N PRO A 199 -19.43 14.14 4.00
CA PRO A 199 -20.83 14.55 4.01
C PRO A 199 -21.22 15.29 2.73
N VAL A 200 -22.45 15.08 2.25
CA VAL A 200 -22.97 15.74 1.04
C VAL A 200 -22.81 17.28 1.09
N PRO A 201 -23.11 17.96 2.22
CA PRO A 201 -22.92 19.42 2.31
C PRO A 201 -21.47 19.91 2.16
N GLU A 202 -20.47 19.03 2.33
CA GLU A 202 -19.07 19.41 2.10
C GLU A 202 -18.67 19.33 0.61
N VAL A 203 -19.47 18.66 -0.22
CA VAL A 203 -19.14 18.37 -1.63
C VAL A 203 -20.14 18.90 -2.64
N LEU A 204 -21.32 19.34 -2.18
CA LEU A 204 -22.37 19.96 -2.98
C LEU A 204 -22.58 21.41 -2.51
N GLU A 205 -22.48 22.34 -3.44
CA GLU A 205 -22.81 23.75 -3.25
C GLU A 205 -23.87 24.13 -4.29
N PHE A 206 -24.83 24.97 -3.90
CA PHE A 206 -25.88 25.48 -4.77
C PHE A 206 -25.49 26.87 -5.29
N ASP A 207 -25.75 27.12 -6.57
CA ASP A 207 -25.68 28.43 -7.25
C ASP A 207 -24.31 29.15 -7.28
N GLY A 208 -23.30 28.67 -6.56
CA GLY A 208 -21.97 29.25 -6.52
C GLY A 208 -20.90 28.30 -5.97
N CYS A 209 -19.63 28.67 -6.18
CA CYS A 209 -18.47 27.97 -5.62
C CYS A 209 -17.77 28.90 -4.63
N SER A 210 -18.07 28.72 -3.36
CA SER A 210 -17.50 29.46 -2.22
C SER A 210 -16.29 28.76 -1.60
N ARG A 211 -15.89 27.62 -2.17
CA ARG A 211 -14.82 26.77 -1.65
C ARG A 211 -13.47 27.50 -1.57
N SER A 212 -12.99 27.68 -0.35
CA SER A 212 -11.56 27.93 -0.08
C SER A 212 -10.75 26.63 -0.25
N ARG A 213 -9.41 26.69 -0.17
CA ARG A 213 -8.56 25.49 -0.24
C ARG A 213 -9.14 24.40 0.66
N PRO A 214 -9.37 23.18 0.13
CA PRO A 214 -10.08 22.14 0.87
C PRO A 214 -9.38 21.88 2.21
N ARG A 215 -10.11 22.12 3.31
CA ARG A 215 -9.73 21.69 4.66
C ARG A 215 -10.25 20.28 4.85
N PHE A 216 -9.56 19.33 4.26
CA PHE A 216 -9.94 17.94 4.45
C PHE A 216 -9.56 17.55 5.91
N HIS A 217 -10.56 17.19 6.71
CA HIS A 217 -10.54 16.87 8.15
C HIS A 217 -9.80 17.82 9.10
N ALA A 218 -10.47 18.17 10.20
CA ALA A 218 -9.87 18.84 11.34
C ALA A 218 -8.81 17.92 11.96
N ASP A 219 -7.57 18.39 11.98
CA ASP A 219 -6.59 18.08 13.01
C ASP A 219 -6.44 16.58 13.37
N ILE A 220 -6.15 15.73 12.38
CA ILE A 220 -5.54 14.43 12.69
C ILE A 220 -4.16 14.75 13.24
N ARG A 221 -4.06 14.89 14.57
CA ARG A 221 -2.83 15.03 15.33
C ARG A 221 -2.35 13.60 15.61
N PRO A 222 -1.61 12.97 14.69
CA PRO A 222 -1.35 11.54 14.76
C PRO A 222 -0.38 11.23 15.91
N HIS A 223 0.38 12.24 16.32
CA HIS A 223 1.20 12.26 17.52
C HIS A 223 0.40 12.29 18.82
N LEU A 224 -0.94 12.31 18.77
CA LEU A 224 -1.86 12.19 19.91
C LEU A 224 -2.72 10.92 19.81
N TRP A 225 -2.35 9.98 18.95
CA TRP A 225 -3.08 8.73 18.86
C TRP A 225 -2.86 7.89 20.11
N SER A 226 -3.96 7.40 20.66
CA SER A 226 -3.94 6.34 21.67
C SER A 226 -3.27 5.08 21.10
N LEU A 227 -2.83 4.18 22.00
CA LEU A 227 -2.26 2.90 21.61
C LEU A 227 -3.21 2.08 20.72
N VAL A 228 -4.51 2.12 21.03
CA VAL A 228 -5.59 1.49 20.26
C VAL A 228 -5.65 2.04 18.82
N GLN A 229 -5.61 3.36 18.67
CA GLN A 229 -5.64 4.01 17.35
C GLN A 229 -4.38 3.68 16.54
N THR A 230 -3.22 3.61 17.20
CA THR A 230 -1.97 3.18 16.57
C THR A 230 -2.02 1.71 16.16
N ALA A 231 -2.60 0.82 16.96
CA ALA A 231 -2.81 -0.59 16.62
C ALA A 231 -3.78 -0.74 15.43
N ASP A 232 -4.95 -0.11 15.47
CA ASP A 232 -5.94 -0.10 14.37
C ASP A 232 -5.33 0.41 13.06
N PHE A 233 -4.54 1.47 13.13
CA PHE A 233 -3.82 1.99 11.98
C PHE A 233 -2.85 0.96 11.36
N ARG A 234 -2.11 0.24 12.22
CA ARG A 234 -1.14 -0.76 11.80
C ARG A 234 -1.81 -1.95 11.13
N ASP A 235 -2.91 -2.45 11.68
CA ASP A 235 -3.71 -3.52 11.06
C ASP A 235 -4.29 -3.10 9.70
N LYS A 236 -4.82 -1.87 9.61
CA LYS A 236 -5.30 -1.33 8.34
C LYS A 236 -4.20 -1.27 7.29
N LEU A 237 -2.99 -0.90 7.68
CA LEU A 237 -1.87 -0.84 6.75
C LEU A 237 -1.49 -2.21 6.20
N LEU A 238 -1.55 -3.25 7.04
CA LEU A 238 -1.36 -4.63 6.64
C LEU A 238 -2.37 -5.03 5.57
N TRP A 239 -3.66 -4.73 5.79
CA TRP A 239 -4.73 -4.97 4.81
C TRP A 239 -4.53 -4.19 3.50
N TYR A 240 -4.07 -2.94 3.57
CA TYR A 240 -3.83 -2.12 2.38
C TYR A 240 -2.71 -2.64 1.48
N LYS A 241 -1.63 -3.16 2.07
CA LYS A 241 -0.49 -3.73 1.35
C LYS A 241 -0.69 -5.19 0.95
N GLY A 242 -1.74 -5.81 1.51
CA GLY A 242 -2.14 -7.19 1.31
C GLY A 242 -1.28 -8.16 2.12
N VAL A 243 -1.94 -9.13 2.75
CA VAL A 243 -1.35 -10.32 3.38
C VAL A 243 -2.16 -11.54 2.95
N HIS A 244 -1.47 -12.65 2.68
CA HIS A 244 -2.09 -13.92 2.29
C HIS A 244 -1.92 -14.96 3.42
N ILE A 245 -3.06 -15.44 3.93
CA ILE A 245 -3.26 -16.61 4.79
C ILE A 245 -3.42 -17.82 3.85
N ASP A 246 -2.99 -19.03 4.23
CA ASP A 246 -3.16 -20.28 3.45
C ASP A 246 -2.29 -20.47 2.19
N GLY A 247 -1.06 -19.96 2.25
CA GLY A 247 0.05 -20.61 1.57
C GLY A 247 0.40 -20.15 0.15
N LYS A 248 -0.15 -19.05 -0.33
CA LYS A 248 0.34 -18.31 -1.51
C LYS A 248 1.16 -17.07 -1.14
N THR A 249 2.06 -16.69 -2.04
CA THR A 249 3.26 -15.89 -1.77
C THR A 249 3.00 -14.39 -1.66
N LEU A 250 3.54 -13.75 -0.61
CA LEU A 250 3.67 -12.30 -0.49
C LEU A 250 5.01 -11.81 -1.06
N HIS A 251 4.96 -11.22 -2.26
CA HIS A 251 6.07 -10.42 -2.79
C HIS A 251 6.01 -8.99 -2.22
N VAL A 252 6.51 -8.81 -1.01
CA VAL A 252 7.06 -7.50 -0.61
C VAL A 252 8.39 -7.34 -1.33
N ASP A 253 8.61 -6.15 -1.90
CA ASP A 253 9.81 -5.72 -2.63
C ASP A 253 11.07 -6.57 -2.36
N PRO A 254 11.62 -7.29 -3.35
CA PRO A 254 12.86 -8.06 -3.17
C PRO A 254 14.09 -7.19 -2.87
N ASP A 255 13.99 -5.86 -2.84
CA ASP A 255 15.15 -4.98 -2.76
C ASP A 255 15.15 -3.93 -1.63
N SER A 256 14.54 -4.22 -0.48
CA SER A 256 14.89 -3.51 0.76
C SER A 256 16.38 -3.64 1.13
N ARG A 257 17.06 -4.64 0.55
CA ARG A 257 18.52 -4.87 0.58
C ARG A 257 19.34 -3.71 0.02
N SER A 258 18.78 -2.86 -0.83
CA SER A 258 19.51 -1.75 -1.48
C SER A 258 19.60 -0.48 -0.63
N SER A 259 18.85 -0.36 0.48
CA SER A 259 18.88 0.83 1.32
C SER A 259 20.19 0.88 2.13
N PRO A 260 21.05 1.90 1.95
CA PRO A 260 22.30 2.01 2.70
C PRO A 260 22.09 2.11 4.22
N VAL A 261 20.96 2.71 4.65
CA VAL A 261 20.56 2.78 6.08
C VAL A 261 20.30 1.37 6.62
N PHE A 262 19.65 0.55 5.81
CA PHE A 262 19.26 -0.80 6.18
C PHE A 262 20.49 -1.74 6.23
N GLN A 263 21.41 -1.62 5.27
CA GLN A 263 22.70 -2.31 5.28
C GLN A 263 23.57 -1.90 6.48
N PHE A 264 23.61 -0.60 6.80
CA PHE A 264 24.33 -0.12 7.98
C PHE A 264 23.76 -0.72 9.27
N MET A 265 22.44 -0.67 9.45
CA MET A 265 21.76 -1.23 10.62
C MET A 265 22.06 -2.72 10.79
N THR A 266 21.88 -3.52 9.74
CA THR A 266 22.12 -4.98 9.77
C THR A 266 23.57 -5.31 10.09
N GLY A 267 24.53 -4.60 9.49
CA GLY A 267 25.95 -4.75 9.81
C GLY A 267 26.27 -4.44 11.28
N ARG A 268 25.73 -3.34 11.83
CA ARG A 268 25.94 -2.96 13.23
C ARG A 268 25.32 -3.96 14.20
N LEU A 269 24.12 -4.42 13.90
CA LEU A 269 23.44 -5.45 14.70
C LEU A 269 24.23 -6.76 14.66
N GLY A 270 24.76 -7.18 13.52
CA GLY A 270 25.69 -8.31 13.42
C GLY A 270 26.93 -8.17 14.31
N MET A 271 27.55 -6.98 14.35
CA MET A 271 28.69 -6.70 15.24
C MET A 271 28.34 -6.75 16.72
N MET A 272 27.13 -6.32 17.10
CA MET A 272 26.63 -6.43 18.48
C MET A 272 26.43 -7.90 18.87
N LEU A 273 25.83 -8.68 17.98
CA LEU A 273 25.48 -10.08 18.21
C LEU A 273 26.69 -11.00 18.26
N ALA A 274 27.77 -10.69 17.53
CA ALA A 274 29.02 -11.45 17.55
C ALA A 274 29.69 -11.56 18.94
N ARG A 275 29.20 -10.81 19.93
CA ARG A 275 29.68 -10.84 21.33
C ARG A 275 28.99 -11.89 22.19
N HIS A 276 27.94 -12.51 21.68
CA HIS A 276 27.10 -13.45 22.41
C HIS A 276 27.12 -14.79 21.69
N ASP A 277 27.18 -15.87 22.45
CA ASP A 277 26.93 -17.21 21.94
C ASP A 277 25.42 -17.45 21.95
N HIS A 278 24.85 -17.81 20.80
CA HIS A 278 23.41 -18.09 20.67
C HIS A 278 22.44 -17.02 21.23
N PRO A 279 22.54 -15.71 20.88
CA PRO A 279 21.69 -14.68 21.47
C PRO A 279 20.20 -14.79 21.13
N LYS A 280 19.36 -14.42 22.10
CA LYS A 280 17.95 -14.06 21.91
C LYS A 280 17.86 -12.58 21.52
N ILE A 281 17.14 -12.31 20.44
CA ILE A 281 17.06 -11.00 19.81
C ILE A 281 15.61 -10.56 19.78
N LEU A 282 15.33 -9.29 20.11
CA LEU A 282 14.00 -8.71 19.99
C LEU A 282 13.99 -7.59 18.96
N ASP A 283 13.17 -7.73 17.92
CA ASP A 283 12.81 -6.63 17.03
C ASP A 283 11.48 -6.02 17.49
N VAL A 284 11.50 -4.72 17.78
CA VAL A 284 10.37 -3.99 18.35
C VAL A 284 9.53 -3.36 17.25
N LEU A 285 8.23 -3.63 17.26
CA LEU A 285 7.25 -3.12 16.28
C LEU A 285 7.64 -3.46 14.85
N SER A 286 7.90 -4.74 14.62
CA SER A 286 8.50 -5.30 13.41
C SER A 286 7.79 -4.94 12.10
N PHE A 287 6.54 -4.47 12.15
CA PHE A 287 5.81 -3.91 11.02
C PHE A 287 5.57 -4.94 9.91
N ASN A 288 6.39 -4.96 8.86
CA ASN A 288 6.33 -6.00 7.85
C ASN A 288 7.38 -7.12 8.07
N GLY A 289 8.16 -7.06 9.15
CA GLY A 289 9.19 -8.05 9.45
C GLY A 289 10.41 -7.99 8.52
N ASP A 290 10.63 -6.90 7.77
CA ASP A 290 11.84 -6.77 6.95
C ASP A 290 13.12 -6.80 7.79
N VAL A 291 13.10 -6.22 8.99
CA VAL A 291 14.22 -6.27 9.94
C VAL A 291 14.42 -7.69 10.44
N VAL A 292 13.34 -8.42 10.76
CA VAL A 292 13.36 -9.83 11.14
C VAL A 292 14.00 -10.69 10.04
N TYR A 293 13.58 -10.53 8.78
CA TYR A 293 14.17 -11.25 7.64
C TYR A 293 15.69 -11.06 7.55
N GLN A 294 16.15 -9.85 7.83
CA GLN A 294 17.54 -9.48 7.62
C GLN A 294 18.41 -9.87 8.81
N LEU A 295 17.85 -9.80 10.01
CA LEU A 295 18.38 -10.48 11.19
C LEU A 295 18.61 -11.96 10.93
N LEU A 296 17.65 -12.65 10.30
CA LEU A 296 17.80 -14.06 9.93
C LEU A 296 18.92 -14.28 8.90
N ASN A 297 19.04 -13.41 7.90
CA ASN A 297 20.13 -13.53 6.91
C ASN A 297 21.51 -13.24 7.49
N THR A 298 21.63 -12.26 8.38
CA THR A 298 22.93 -11.80 8.93
C THR A 298 23.36 -12.61 10.13
N ALA A 299 22.43 -12.95 11.02
CA ALA A 299 22.69 -13.55 12.32
C ALA A 299 21.89 -14.83 12.59
N GLY A 300 21.01 -15.29 11.68
CA GLY A 300 20.10 -16.42 11.94
C GLY A 300 20.79 -17.74 12.27
N ARG A 301 22.01 -18.00 11.81
CA ARG A 301 22.74 -19.20 12.29
C ARG A 301 23.26 -19.08 13.72
N GLN A 302 23.42 -17.85 14.20
CA GLN A 302 23.98 -17.52 15.51
C GLN A 302 22.89 -17.16 16.51
N ALA A 303 21.69 -16.73 16.13
CA ALA A 303 20.62 -16.43 17.09
C ALA A 303 19.97 -17.71 17.64
N GLU A 304 19.62 -17.74 18.92
CA GLU A 304 18.74 -18.80 19.47
C GLU A 304 17.30 -18.57 19.01
N THR A 305 16.80 -17.34 19.19
CA THR A 305 15.44 -16.95 18.82
C THR A 305 15.39 -15.48 18.44
N VAL A 306 14.69 -15.17 17.34
CA VAL A 306 14.32 -13.81 16.95
C VAL A 306 12.86 -13.56 17.34
N TYR A 307 12.66 -12.74 18.36
CA TYR A 307 11.34 -12.27 18.79
C TYR A 307 10.91 -11.07 17.94
N ALA A 308 9.75 -11.17 17.30
CA ALA A 308 9.13 -10.06 16.59
C ALA A 308 7.95 -9.54 17.41
N TYR A 309 8.12 -8.39 18.04
CA TYR A 309 7.07 -7.78 18.86
C TYR A 309 6.21 -6.82 18.05
N ASP A 310 4.89 -6.92 18.17
CA ASP A 310 3.97 -5.93 17.63
C ASP A 310 2.78 -5.63 18.58
N LEU A 311 2.04 -4.55 18.28
CA LEU A 311 0.83 -4.18 19.01
C LEU A 311 -0.38 -5.01 18.58
N THR A 312 -0.33 -5.61 17.40
CA THR A 312 -1.48 -6.23 16.75
C THR A 312 -1.27 -7.72 16.49
N PRO A 313 -2.29 -8.57 16.69
CA PRO A 313 -2.25 -9.96 16.25
C PRO A 313 -2.09 -10.11 14.74
N GLY A 314 -2.61 -9.15 13.96
CA GLY A 314 -2.53 -9.17 12.50
C GLY A 314 -1.09 -9.15 11.99
N ILE A 315 -0.26 -8.24 12.51
CA ILE A 315 1.15 -8.18 12.12
C ILE A 315 1.93 -9.41 12.60
N ALA A 316 1.68 -9.87 13.84
CA ALA A 316 2.35 -11.07 14.34
C ALA A 316 2.05 -12.29 13.45
N ARG A 317 0.78 -12.49 13.08
CA ARG A 317 0.37 -13.53 12.14
C ARG A 317 1.08 -13.37 10.80
N TYR A 318 1.13 -12.15 10.26
CA TYR A 318 1.82 -11.87 9.00
C TYR A 318 3.31 -12.26 9.02
N ILE A 319 4.03 -11.91 10.09
CA ILE A 319 5.44 -12.24 10.24
C ILE A 319 5.61 -13.76 10.39
N GLN A 320 4.74 -14.43 11.16
CA GLN A 320 4.74 -15.89 11.28
C GLN A 320 4.51 -16.58 9.93
N GLU A 321 3.53 -16.14 9.13
CA GLU A 321 3.25 -16.70 7.81
C GLU A 321 4.39 -16.45 6.82
N ARG A 322 4.96 -15.24 6.84
CA ARG A 322 6.07 -14.85 5.97
C ARG A 322 7.33 -15.67 6.24
N PHE A 323 7.64 -15.98 7.50
CA PHE A 323 8.91 -16.61 7.89
C PHE A 323 8.79 -18.06 8.36
N GLY A 324 7.58 -18.57 8.61
CA GLY A 324 7.36 -19.94 9.07
C GLY A 324 7.85 -21.01 8.09
N ARG A 325 7.98 -20.66 6.80
CA ARG A 325 8.58 -21.52 5.76
C ARG A 325 10.08 -21.31 5.56
N LEU A 326 10.64 -20.23 6.10
CA LEU A 326 12.01 -19.77 5.84
C LEU A 326 12.96 -20.04 7.01
N SER A 327 12.44 -20.43 8.18
CA SER A 327 13.23 -20.67 9.39
C SER A 327 12.81 -21.97 10.06
N PRO A 328 13.73 -22.68 10.74
CA PRO A 328 13.38 -23.83 11.57
C PRO A 328 12.30 -23.46 12.61
N PRO A 329 11.40 -24.40 12.97
CA PRO A 329 10.43 -24.18 14.04
C PRO A 329 11.12 -23.68 15.32
N GLY A 330 10.56 -22.63 15.95
CA GLY A 330 11.08 -22.03 17.18
C GLY A 330 12.16 -20.97 16.99
N HIS A 331 12.68 -20.78 15.78
CA HIS A 331 13.74 -19.80 15.52
C HIS A 331 13.23 -18.35 15.39
N VAL A 332 11.96 -18.17 14.98
CA VAL A 332 11.25 -16.88 14.98
C VAL A 332 10.01 -17.01 15.83
N ALA A 333 9.84 -16.12 16.82
CA ALA A 333 8.69 -16.08 17.70
C ALA A 333 8.01 -14.72 17.62
N CYS A 334 6.77 -14.66 17.16
CA CYS A 334 6.01 -13.40 17.20
C CYS A 334 5.30 -13.26 18.54
N ILE A 335 5.44 -12.10 19.17
CA ILE A 335 4.83 -11.78 20.45
C ILE A 335 3.96 -10.52 20.29
N VAL A 336 2.78 -10.55 20.90
CA VAL A 336 1.77 -9.50 20.73
C VAL A 336 1.51 -8.85 22.08
N ASN A 337 1.33 -7.53 22.07
CA ASN A 337 0.86 -6.80 23.23
C ASN A 337 -0.55 -7.29 23.66
N ALA A 338 -0.68 -7.80 24.88
CA ALA A 338 -1.93 -8.42 25.35
C ALA A 338 -3.07 -7.42 25.66
N GLY A 339 -2.73 -6.15 25.95
CA GLY A 339 -3.68 -5.11 26.35
C GLY A 339 -3.66 -3.91 25.41
N ALA A 340 -4.79 -3.23 25.25
CA ALA A 340 -4.90 -2.07 24.34
C ALA A 340 -4.66 -0.72 25.04
N ASP A 341 -4.52 -0.74 26.38
CA ASP A 341 -4.40 0.41 27.28
C ASP A 341 -2.96 0.80 27.60
N ARG A 342 -2.04 -0.18 27.57
CA ARG A 342 -0.61 0.03 27.84
C ARG A 342 0.28 -0.83 26.95
N VAL A 343 1.51 -0.38 26.77
CA VAL A 343 2.56 -1.14 26.09
C VAL A 343 3.13 -2.17 27.07
N ALA A 344 3.11 -3.44 26.68
CA ALA A 344 3.74 -4.53 27.43
C ALA A 344 4.40 -5.52 26.46
N ILE A 345 5.66 -5.85 26.71
CA ILE A 345 6.40 -6.87 25.97
C ILE A 345 6.33 -8.16 26.80
N PRO A 346 5.61 -9.21 26.35
CA PRO A 346 5.34 -10.41 27.14
C PRO A 346 6.55 -11.36 27.19
N LEU A 347 7.69 -10.84 27.63
CA LEU A 347 8.94 -11.55 27.88
C LEU A 347 9.41 -11.30 29.32
N PRO A 348 10.10 -12.27 29.94
CA PRO A 348 10.72 -12.08 31.24
C PRO A 348 11.73 -10.92 31.28
N ASP A 349 12.02 -10.45 32.48
CA ASP A 349 13.08 -9.47 32.71
C ASP A 349 14.43 -10.05 32.28
N GLY A 350 15.24 -9.26 31.57
CA GLY A 350 16.55 -9.69 31.10
C GLY A 350 16.57 -10.86 30.10
N HIS A 351 15.45 -11.15 29.43
CA HIS A 351 15.30 -12.30 28.54
C HIS A 351 16.12 -12.23 27.25
N VAL A 352 16.38 -11.03 26.71
CA VAL A 352 17.05 -10.84 25.41
C VAL A 352 18.40 -10.16 25.54
N GLN A 353 19.37 -10.55 24.71
CA GLN A 353 20.72 -9.96 24.70
C GLN A 353 20.82 -8.77 23.74
N ALA A 354 19.95 -8.72 22.72
CA ALA A 354 19.95 -7.65 21.74
C ALA A 354 18.53 -7.17 21.41
N ILE A 355 18.38 -5.85 21.23
CA ILE A 355 17.12 -5.23 20.79
C ILE A 355 17.37 -4.39 19.54
N SER A 356 16.46 -4.49 18.56
CA SER A 356 16.36 -3.62 17.39
C SER A 356 15.09 -2.76 17.47
N CYS A 357 15.21 -1.46 17.26
CA CYS A 357 14.08 -0.54 17.17
C CYS A 357 14.31 0.46 16.04
N TYR A 358 13.86 0.12 14.83
CA TYR A 358 14.15 0.88 13.61
C TYR A 358 13.01 1.79 13.18
N GLU A 359 13.13 3.10 13.42
CA GLU A 359 12.13 4.12 13.06
C GLU A 359 10.71 3.72 13.50
N ARG A 360 10.56 3.46 14.81
CA ARG A 360 9.30 3.03 15.44
C ARG A 360 8.81 3.93 16.56
N LEU A 361 9.71 4.59 17.29
CA LEU A 361 9.34 5.47 18.41
C LEU A 361 8.55 6.70 17.95
N GLU A 362 8.68 7.04 16.66
CA GLU A 362 8.00 8.11 15.96
C GLU A 362 6.48 7.95 15.93
N HIS A 363 5.99 6.72 16.15
CA HIS A 363 4.58 6.40 16.17
C HIS A 363 3.90 6.68 17.52
N PHE A 364 4.66 7.03 18.56
CA PHE A 364 4.13 7.26 19.91
C PHE A 364 4.13 8.74 20.27
N GLU A 365 3.07 9.16 20.96
CA GLU A 365 3.03 10.44 21.67
C GLU A 365 4.11 10.46 22.76
N ASP A 366 4.11 9.42 23.59
CA ASP A 366 5.12 9.17 24.60
C ASP A 366 5.76 7.78 24.36
N PRO A 367 7.01 7.73 23.85
CA PRO A 367 7.72 6.47 23.65
C PRO A 367 8.33 5.91 24.95
N LEU A 368 8.30 6.66 26.07
CA LEU A 368 8.96 6.27 27.31
C LEU A 368 8.47 4.92 27.88
N PRO A 369 7.16 4.58 27.88
CA PRO A 369 6.70 3.27 28.32
C PRO A 369 7.29 2.12 27.50
N LEU A 370 7.37 2.27 26.17
CA LEU A 370 7.98 1.27 25.30
C LEU A 370 9.49 1.14 25.56
N LEU A 371 10.19 2.25 25.74
CA LEU A 371 11.61 2.25 26.09
C LEU A 371 11.87 1.57 27.45
N ARG A 372 11.00 1.77 28.44
CA ARG A 372 11.09 1.08 29.74
C ARG A 372 10.89 -0.43 29.61
N GLU A 373 9.92 -0.85 28.80
CA GLU A 373 9.73 -2.28 28.52
C GLU A 373 10.93 -2.88 27.78
N MET A 374 11.49 -2.17 26.79
CA MET A 374 12.74 -2.56 26.13
C MET A 374 13.87 -2.69 27.14
N ARG A 375 14.02 -1.75 28.07
CA ARG A 375 15.06 -1.80 29.11
C ARG A 375 14.85 -2.97 30.06
N ARG A 376 13.60 -3.26 30.44
CA ARG A 376 13.23 -4.35 31.36
C ARG A 376 13.60 -5.72 30.78
N VAL A 377 13.27 -5.97 29.51
CA VAL A 377 13.54 -7.26 28.87
C VAL A 377 15.00 -7.43 28.42
N LEU A 378 15.79 -6.34 28.38
CA LEU A 378 17.20 -6.40 28.01
C LEU A 378 18.06 -6.95 29.17
N ALA A 379 18.82 -8.00 28.87
CA ALA A 379 19.75 -8.62 29.80
C ALA A 379 20.84 -7.65 30.28
N THR A 380 21.41 -7.91 31.45
CA THR A 380 22.60 -7.17 31.90
C THR A 380 23.75 -7.38 30.90
N GLY A 381 24.33 -6.30 30.41
CA GLY A 381 25.36 -6.34 29.35
C GLY A 381 24.82 -6.56 27.94
N GLY A 382 23.49 -6.70 27.78
CA GLY A 382 22.82 -6.66 26.50
C GLY A 382 22.85 -5.25 25.88
N ARG A 383 22.56 -5.14 24.59
CA ARG A 383 22.55 -3.86 23.89
C ARG A 383 21.32 -3.65 23.03
N ALA A 384 20.86 -2.41 22.90
CA ALA A 384 19.81 -2.03 21.97
C ALA A 384 20.33 -1.06 20.89
N LEU A 385 19.89 -1.28 19.65
CA LEU A 385 20.13 -0.42 18.51
C LEU A 385 18.84 0.32 18.16
N ILE A 386 18.82 1.63 18.39
CA ILE A 386 17.64 2.48 18.24
C ILE A 386 17.90 3.50 17.14
N LEU A 387 17.05 3.49 16.11
CA LEU A 387 17.10 4.44 15.00
C LEU A 387 15.84 5.29 15.01
N VAL A 388 16.01 6.61 14.91
CA VAL A 388 14.90 7.56 14.86
C VAL A 388 15.10 8.64 13.80
N SER A 389 14.01 9.12 13.22
CA SER A 389 13.99 10.23 12.29
C SER A 389 14.37 11.57 12.96
N ASN A 390 15.34 12.28 12.38
CA ASN A 390 15.85 13.54 12.91
C ASN A 390 14.91 14.72 12.59
N ARG A 391 14.53 15.51 13.61
CA ARG A 391 13.71 16.72 13.49
C ARG A 391 14.32 17.77 12.58
N PHE A 392 15.64 17.94 12.64
CA PHE A 392 16.34 18.98 11.91
C PHE A 392 16.61 18.64 10.45
N TYR A 393 16.28 17.42 10.01
CA TYR A 393 16.48 17.05 8.61
C TYR A 393 15.43 17.65 7.68
N PRO A 394 15.83 18.45 6.67
CA PRO A 394 14.92 19.11 5.75
C PRO A 394 14.37 18.13 4.70
N HIS A 395 13.33 17.39 5.06
CA HIS A 395 12.36 16.86 4.08
C HIS A 395 11.25 17.87 3.76
N LEU A 396 11.41 19.14 4.19
CA LEU A 396 10.40 20.19 4.22
C LEU A 396 9.49 20.26 2.97
N TYR A 397 10.02 20.16 1.75
CA TYR A 397 9.19 20.35 0.55
C TYR A 397 8.33 19.13 0.17
N ARG A 398 8.93 17.93 0.15
CA ARG A 398 8.21 16.69 -0.22
C ARG A 398 7.28 16.24 0.91
N TYR A 399 7.73 16.41 2.15
CA TYR A 399 6.97 16.06 3.34
C TYR A 399 5.82 17.02 3.60
N ARG A 400 5.98 18.35 3.49
CA ARG A 400 4.88 19.30 3.74
C ARG A 400 3.74 19.15 2.72
N ARG A 401 4.07 19.00 1.42
CA ARG A 401 3.07 18.77 0.36
C ARG A 401 2.39 17.41 0.48
N MET A 402 3.13 16.37 0.86
CA MET A 402 2.53 15.06 1.19
C MET A 402 1.69 15.16 2.46
N ARG A 403 2.13 15.86 3.51
CA ARG A 403 1.41 16.03 4.77
C ARG A 403 0.05 16.71 4.52
N GLU A 404 0.07 17.84 3.83
CA GLU A 404 -1.14 18.61 3.50
C GLU A 404 -2.12 17.86 2.58
N LYS A 405 -1.64 17.01 1.66
CA LYS A 405 -2.51 16.22 0.77
C LYS A 405 -3.00 14.91 1.41
N ASN A 406 -2.19 14.30 2.27
CA ASN A 406 -2.41 12.93 2.76
C ASN A 406 -3.11 12.86 4.11
N TYR A 407 -2.79 13.78 5.04
CA TYR A 407 -3.54 13.91 6.30
C TYR A 407 -4.91 14.51 6.06
N ALA A 408 -4.98 15.43 5.09
CA ALA A 408 -6.21 15.91 4.52
C ALA A 408 -7.21 14.79 4.25
N LEU A 409 -6.81 13.85 3.41
CA LEU A 409 -7.70 12.77 2.99
C LEU A 409 -7.78 11.61 3.99
N GLY A 410 -7.02 11.64 5.09
CA GLY A 410 -6.82 10.49 5.98
C GLY A 410 -6.24 9.27 5.27
N ARG A 411 -5.48 9.46 4.18
CA ARG A 411 -5.29 8.43 3.12
C ARG A 411 -3.87 8.01 2.80
N ASN A 412 -2.83 8.51 3.48
CA ASN A 412 -1.51 7.90 3.35
C ASN A 412 -1.15 7.09 4.59
N TRP A 413 -1.78 5.92 4.66
CA TRP A 413 -1.56 4.86 5.64
C TRP A 413 -0.12 4.33 5.62
N ASN A 414 0.67 4.61 4.58
CA ASN A 414 2.04 4.07 4.47
C ASN A 414 3.06 4.63 5.48
N ARG A 415 2.76 5.73 6.18
CA ARG A 415 3.75 6.42 7.04
C ARG A 415 3.29 6.85 8.44
N GLY A 416 2.14 6.35 8.92
CA GLY A 416 1.68 6.56 10.30
C GLY A 416 1.76 7.98 10.84
N PRO A 417 1.63 8.14 12.17
CA PRO A 417 2.24 9.25 12.87
C PRO A 417 3.75 9.20 12.67
N GLU A 418 4.35 10.30 12.26
CA GLU A 418 5.80 10.43 12.23
C GLU A 418 6.19 11.65 13.08
N ARG A 419 6.42 11.43 14.38
CA ARG A 419 7.13 12.38 15.23
C ARG A 419 8.60 12.37 14.86
N LYS A 420 9.24 13.53 14.84
CA LYS A 420 10.69 13.62 14.66
C LYS A 420 11.35 14.05 15.94
N PHE A 421 12.50 13.48 16.24
CA PHE A 421 13.21 13.72 17.50
C PHE A 421 14.38 14.67 17.30
N GLU A 422 14.58 15.52 18.30
CA GLU A 422 15.84 16.23 18.46
C GLU A 422 16.87 15.31 19.14
N PRO A 423 18.17 15.40 18.83
CA PRO A 423 19.18 14.55 19.48
C PRO A 423 19.14 14.60 21.01
N ALA A 424 19.04 15.80 21.59
CA ALA A 424 18.96 15.97 23.05
C ALA A 424 17.62 15.49 23.65
N GLN A 425 16.57 15.39 22.83
CA GLN A 425 15.29 14.88 23.29
C GLN A 425 15.32 13.36 23.42
N ILE A 426 15.83 12.66 22.40
CA ILE A 426 15.92 11.20 22.42
C ILE A 426 16.97 10.73 23.44
N GLU A 427 18.11 11.42 23.58
CA GLU A 427 19.11 11.12 24.61
C GLU A 427 18.50 11.16 26.02
N ARG A 428 17.72 12.20 26.34
CA ARG A 428 16.99 12.29 27.63
C ARG A 428 15.96 11.17 27.82
N LEU A 429 15.22 10.79 26.78
CA LEU A 429 14.24 9.70 26.87
C LEU A 429 14.92 8.35 27.14
N LEU A 430 16.08 8.11 26.53
CA LEU A 430 16.87 6.90 26.75
C LEU A 430 17.38 6.84 28.20
N GLU A 431 17.93 7.93 28.71
CA GLU A 431 18.38 8.05 30.11
C GLU A 431 17.21 7.83 31.09
N GLN A 432 16.05 8.47 30.85
CA GLN A 432 14.85 8.31 31.66
C GLN A 432 14.27 6.88 31.65
N ALA A 433 14.51 6.13 30.57
CA ALA A 433 14.14 4.73 30.46
C ALA A 433 15.14 3.79 31.17
N GLY A 434 16.28 4.30 31.64
CA GLY A 434 17.31 3.53 32.32
C GLY A 434 18.40 2.98 31.39
N PHE A 435 18.53 3.52 30.19
CA PHE A 435 19.60 3.17 29.25
C PHE A 435 20.82 4.08 29.41
N ARG A 436 22.01 3.52 29.17
CA ARG A 436 23.23 4.30 28.96
C ARG A 436 23.54 4.39 27.45
N VAL A 437 23.70 5.60 26.92
CA VAL A 437 24.12 5.79 25.53
C VAL A 437 25.61 5.50 25.39
N THR A 438 25.95 4.45 24.63
CA THR A 438 27.35 4.04 24.38
C THR A 438 27.91 4.63 23.09
N GLU A 439 27.07 4.73 22.06
CA GLU A 439 27.41 5.39 20.81
C GLU A 439 26.20 6.12 20.25
N ALA A 440 26.47 7.26 19.63
CA ALA A 440 25.43 8.07 19.02
C ALA A 440 25.93 8.64 17.69
N LEU A 441 25.19 8.34 16.63
CA LEU A 441 25.57 8.58 15.24
C LEU A 441 24.42 9.26 14.49
N GLY A 442 24.74 9.84 13.33
CA GLY A 442 23.75 10.33 12.37
C GLY A 442 24.00 9.73 10.99
N LEU A 443 22.95 9.36 10.27
CA LEU A 443 23.02 8.80 8.92
C LEU A 443 22.50 9.79 7.87
N GLN A 444 23.22 9.86 6.75
CA GLN A 444 22.97 10.77 5.63
C GLN A 444 22.97 12.27 6.03
N PRO A 445 24.14 12.92 6.07
CA PRO A 445 24.19 14.38 6.18
C PRO A 445 23.48 15.10 5.02
N VAL A 446 22.94 16.30 5.27
CA VAL A 446 22.40 17.22 4.25
C VAL A 446 23.38 17.42 3.08
N PHE A 447 24.68 17.38 3.36
CA PHE A 447 25.76 17.56 2.39
C PHE A 447 25.80 16.51 1.27
N LEU A 448 25.23 15.30 1.44
CA LEU A 448 25.18 14.30 0.35
C LEU A 448 24.42 14.80 -0.89
N LYS A 449 23.32 15.56 -0.71
CA LYS A 449 22.57 16.14 -1.84
C LYS A 449 23.34 17.28 -2.50
N CYS A 450 23.98 18.14 -1.71
CA CYS A 450 24.80 19.22 -2.21
C CYS A 450 26.06 18.68 -2.91
N ALA A 451 26.70 17.66 -2.36
CA ALA A 451 27.86 16.99 -2.94
C ALA A 451 27.49 16.23 -4.21
N ALA A 452 26.33 15.59 -4.29
CA ALA A 452 25.84 14.98 -5.53
C ALA A 452 25.56 16.04 -6.62
N LEU A 453 25.00 17.20 -6.26
CA LEU A 453 24.82 18.34 -7.17
C LEU A 453 26.17 18.90 -7.64
N VAL A 454 27.12 19.12 -6.73
CA VAL A 454 28.46 19.59 -7.03
C VAL A 454 29.21 18.59 -7.90
N ALA A 455 29.13 17.28 -7.61
CA ALA A 455 29.69 16.24 -8.45
C ALA A 455 29.05 16.22 -9.84
N GLY A 456 27.72 16.40 -9.93
CA GLY A 456 27.01 16.55 -11.20
C GLY A 456 27.45 17.79 -12.00
N MET A 457 27.65 18.94 -11.34
CA MET A 457 28.19 20.14 -11.98
C MET A 457 29.63 19.91 -12.45
N CYS A 458 30.49 19.35 -11.59
CA CYS A 458 31.87 19.01 -11.94
C CYS A 458 31.94 18.09 -13.16
N ARG A 459 31.07 17.07 -13.25
CA ARG A 459 30.97 16.22 -14.45
C ARG A 459 30.54 17.00 -15.70
N LYS A 460 29.60 17.94 -15.58
CA LYS A 460 29.13 18.77 -16.70
C LYS A 460 30.21 19.72 -17.23
N ILE A 461 31.13 20.18 -16.39
CA ILE A 461 32.23 21.07 -16.78
C ILE A 461 33.56 20.34 -17.02
N GLY A 462 33.53 19.01 -17.23
CA GLY A 462 34.71 18.19 -17.54
C GLY A 462 35.66 17.91 -16.36
N MET A 463 35.31 18.31 -15.13
CA MET A 463 36.11 18.09 -13.93
C MET A 463 35.82 16.73 -13.27
N HIS A 464 35.99 15.63 -14.02
CA HIS A 464 35.65 14.28 -13.56
C HIS A 464 36.36 13.87 -12.27
N GLY A 465 37.68 14.07 -12.15
CA GLY A 465 38.42 13.74 -10.92
C GLY A 465 38.06 14.58 -9.68
N ARG A 466 37.43 15.75 -9.86
CA ARG A 466 36.86 16.52 -8.74
C ARG A 466 35.48 15.99 -8.38
N ALA A 467 34.68 15.61 -9.38
CA ALA A 467 33.40 14.95 -9.17
C ALA A 467 33.55 13.62 -8.41
N ASP A 468 34.57 12.84 -8.75
CA ASP A 468 34.82 11.54 -8.12
C ASP A 468 35.31 11.72 -6.68
N ARG A 469 36.20 12.69 -6.41
CA ARG A 469 36.59 13.03 -5.01
C ARG A 469 35.41 13.53 -4.16
N VAL A 470 34.52 14.35 -4.74
CA VAL A 470 33.32 14.83 -4.03
C VAL A 470 32.33 13.69 -3.80
N SER A 471 32.18 12.79 -4.79
CA SER A 471 31.33 11.60 -4.68
C SER A 471 31.89 10.60 -3.66
N ASP A 472 33.21 10.41 -3.64
CA ASP A 472 33.93 9.54 -2.70
C ASP A 472 33.88 10.11 -1.28
N TRP A 473 34.14 11.41 -1.09
CA TRP A 473 33.96 12.06 0.21
C TRP A 473 32.52 11.98 0.73
N ALA A 474 31.53 12.16 -0.16
CA ALA A 474 30.12 12.01 0.17
C ALA A 474 29.73 10.55 0.46
N GLY A 475 30.33 9.59 -0.25
CA GLY A 475 30.18 8.14 -0.03
C GLY A 475 30.88 7.63 1.23
N GLN A 476 32.03 8.22 1.60
CA GLN A 476 32.84 7.84 2.76
C GLN A 476 32.25 8.33 4.09
N ARG A 477 31.44 9.40 4.09
CA ARG A 477 30.76 9.92 5.30
C ARG A 477 29.26 9.68 5.27
N PHE A 478 28.88 8.41 5.11
CA PHE A 478 27.50 7.97 5.38
C PHE A 478 27.08 8.22 6.83
N VAL A 479 28.06 8.16 7.75
CA VAL A 479 27.92 8.32 9.19
C VAL A 479 28.55 9.64 9.64
N VAL A 480 27.87 10.38 10.53
CA VAL A 480 28.38 11.58 11.20
C VAL A 480 28.34 11.44 12.72
N ARG A 481 29.29 12.07 13.41
CA ARG A 481 29.45 12.02 14.88
C ARG A 481 29.37 13.41 15.51
N GLY A 482 29.20 13.48 16.83
CA GLY A 482 29.22 14.72 17.61
C GLY A 482 28.10 15.69 17.23
N GLY A 483 28.38 17.00 17.26
CA GLY A 483 27.39 18.05 16.97
C GLY A 483 26.83 18.04 15.53
N PHE A 484 27.56 17.44 14.58
CA PHE A 484 27.14 17.35 13.19
C PHE A 484 25.98 16.38 12.95
N ARG A 485 25.66 15.51 13.93
CA ARG A 485 24.48 14.63 13.90
C ARG A 485 23.17 15.40 13.71
N LYS A 486 23.10 16.65 14.17
CA LYS A 486 21.95 17.54 13.95
C LYS A 486 21.62 17.72 12.46
N TYR A 487 22.59 17.56 11.56
CA TYR A 487 22.39 17.72 10.10
C TYR A 487 22.17 16.39 9.37
N SER A 488 22.00 15.27 10.07
CA SER A 488 21.73 13.96 9.49
C SER A 488 20.23 13.71 9.29
N SER A 489 19.86 12.73 8.46
CA SER A 489 18.47 12.33 8.25
C SER A 489 17.91 11.45 9.36
N VAL A 490 18.71 10.52 9.84
CA VAL A 490 18.37 9.51 10.84
C VAL A 490 19.40 9.59 11.96
N LEU A 491 18.95 9.56 13.20
CA LEU A 491 19.80 9.44 14.37
C LEU A 491 19.86 7.97 14.77
N VAL A 492 21.04 7.50 15.16
CA VAL A 492 21.28 6.11 15.58
C VAL A 492 21.91 6.13 16.95
N TYR A 493 21.39 5.30 17.84
CA TYR A 493 21.84 5.16 19.21
C TYR A 493 22.10 3.69 19.51
N GLU A 494 23.31 3.39 19.97
CA GLU A 494 23.61 2.13 20.64
C GLU A 494 23.58 2.36 22.14
N VAL A 495 22.73 1.62 22.82
CA VAL A 495 22.51 1.74 24.26
C VAL A 495 22.66 0.39 24.94
N GLU A 496 22.92 0.41 26.24
CA GLU A 496 23.01 -0.77 27.11
C GLU A 496 22.31 -0.55 28.45
#